data_AF-A0A842XRJ1-F1
#
_entry.id   AF-A0A842XRJ1-F1
#
_cell.length_a   1.000
_cell.length_b   1.000
_cell.length_c   1.000
_cell.angle_alpha   90.00
_cell.angle_beta   90.00
_cell.angle_gamma   90.00
#
_symmetry.space_group_name_H-M   'P 1'
#
loop_
_entity.id
_entity.type
_entity.pdbx_description
1 polymer ?
#
loop_
_entity_poly.entity_id
_entity_poly.type
_entity_poly.pdbx_seq_one_letter_code
_entity_poly.pdbx_strand_id
1 'polypeptide(L)'
;DILGQKDYKKMRAQGMGGSHGIVIACDLSRPATVESVEKFWLPEAWDILGTIPIVFVGNKTDLAGPDSTTKEQLTKIAEKTEMPVIFSSAKVGTSVEDAFRKIGDMMISGEYVEKKALFEGGSLAQAVDEIVSDFCEQYGDTGRAMEIVDRDFSKAKVNIQKPSKDSLLMAIEYLSDVERDIHGRDVSEVNKLRRWKMIDEAK
;
A
#
# COMPACT_ATOMS: atom_id res chain seq x y z
N ASP A 1 -15.34 -1.64 -12.70
CA ASP A 1 -15.68 -0.89 -11.49
C ASP A 1 -15.83 -1.88 -10.34
N ILE A 2 -15.27 -1.56 -9.18
CA ILE A 2 -15.33 -2.42 -7.99
C ILE A 2 -15.95 -1.64 -6.84
N LEU A 3 -16.72 -2.33 -6.01
CA LEU A 3 -17.25 -1.73 -4.78
C LEU A 3 -16.09 -1.33 -3.87
N GLY A 4 -16.10 -0.07 -3.40
CA GLY A 4 -15.09 0.45 -2.47
C GLY A 4 -15.18 -0.11 -1.04
N GLN A 5 -15.99 -1.13 -0.81
CA GLN A 5 -16.08 -1.82 0.48
C GLN A 5 -14.88 -2.76 0.65
N LYS A 6 -14.29 -2.76 1.84
CA LYS A 6 -13.08 -3.54 2.16
C LYS A 6 -13.35 -5.03 2.40
N ASP A 7 -14.59 -5.47 2.27
CA ASP A 7 -14.96 -6.84 2.60
C ASP A 7 -14.61 -7.81 1.46
N TYR A 8 -13.97 -8.92 1.82
CA TYR A 8 -13.60 -10.08 0.99
C TYR A 8 -12.56 -9.86 -0.13
N LYS A 9 -11.28 -10.09 0.22
CA LYS A 9 -10.12 -10.16 -0.71
C LYS A 9 -10.37 -11.05 -1.94
N LYS A 10 -11.06 -12.19 -1.79
CA LYS A 10 -11.42 -13.08 -2.91
C LYS A 10 -12.28 -12.40 -3.98
N MET A 11 -13.27 -11.60 -3.58
CA MET A 11 -14.13 -10.89 -4.52
C MET A 11 -13.36 -9.79 -5.25
N ARG A 12 -12.48 -9.08 -4.53
CA ARG A 12 -11.59 -8.09 -5.15
C ARG A 12 -10.60 -8.71 -6.13
N ALA A 13 -9.98 -9.83 -5.78
CA ALA A 13 -9.11 -10.57 -6.69
C ALA A 13 -9.85 -11.00 -7.95
N GLN A 14 -11.11 -11.46 -7.83
CA GLN A 14 -11.95 -11.78 -9.00
C GLN A 14 -12.33 -10.55 -9.82
N GLY A 15 -12.67 -9.43 -9.17
CA GLY A 15 -13.11 -8.21 -9.85
C GLY A 15 -11.98 -7.41 -10.50
N MET A 16 -10.77 -7.49 -9.93
CA MET A 16 -9.58 -6.83 -10.46
C MET A 16 -8.78 -7.74 -11.41
N GLY A 17 -8.83 -9.06 -11.22
CA GLY A 17 -8.04 -10.04 -11.97
C GLY A 17 -8.13 -9.85 -13.48
N GLY A 18 -6.97 -9.83 -14.14
CA GLY A 18 -6.85 -9.61 -15.59
C GLY A 18 -6.95 -8.14 -16.03
N SER A 19 -6.99 -7.19 -15.10
CA SER A 19 -6.90 -5.76 -15.42
C SER A 19 -5.50 -5.41 -15.89
N HIS A 20 -5.41 -4.57 -16.93
CA HIS A 20 -4.16 -4.07 -17.51
C HIS A 20 -3.85 -2.62 -17.11
N GLY A 21 -4.72 -2.00 -16.32
CA GLY A 21 -4.55 -0.66 -15.78
C GLY A 21 -5.59 -0.38 -14.69
N ILE A 22 -5.24 0.50 -13.75
CA ILE A 22 -6.12 0.89 -12.63
C ILE A 22 -6.23 2.41 -12.56
N VAL A 23 -7.45 2.88 -12.30
CA VAL A 23 -7.72 4.25 -11.85
C VAL A 23 -8.18 4.19 -10.41
N ILE A 24 -7.41 4.77 -9.49
CA ILE A 24 -7.80 4.88 -8.08
C ILE A 24 -8.36 6.27 -7.85
N ALA A 25 -9.68 6.36 -7.77
CA ALA A 25 -10.38 7.60 -7.51
C ALA A 25 -10.64 7.79 -6.00
N CYS A 26 -10.22 8.93 -5.46
CA CYS A 26 -10.50 9.35 -4.09
C CYS A 26 -11.38 10.61 -4.08
N ASP A 27 -12.03 10.85 -2.96
CA ASP A 27 -12.90 12.01 -2.76
C ASP A 27 -12.16 13.06 -1.94
N LEU A 28 -11.81 14.18 -2.58
CA LEU A 28 -11.03 15.23 -1.94
C LEU A 28 -11.75 15.90 -0.75
N SER A 29 -13.08 15.79 -0.64
CA SER A 29 -13.81 16.28 0.53
C SER A 29 -13.78 15.31 1.71
N ARG A 30 -13.18 14.12 1.56
CA ARG A 30 -13.11 13.06 2.57
C ARG A 30 -11.67 12.54 2.73
N PRO A 31 -10.89 13.09 3.68
CA PRO A 31 -9.48 12.73 3.88
C PRO A 31 -9.20 11.23 4.00
N ALA A 32 -10.09 10.50 4.69
CA ALA A 32 -9.97 9.04 4.85
C ALA A 32 -9.91 8.27 3.52
N THR A 33 -10.48 8.81 2.44
CA THR A 33 -10.39 8.17 1.11
C THR A 33 -9.01 8.33 0.48
N VAL A 34 -8.34 9.47 0.72
CA VAL A 34 -6.96 9.70 0.27
C VAL A 34 -6.01 8.83 1.07
N GLU A 35 -6.16 8.77 2.40
CA GLU A 35 -5.35 7.87 3.25
C GLU A 35 -5.48 6.40 2.84
N SER A 36 -6.66 5.98 2.38
CA SER A 36 -6.88 4.60 1.95
C SER A 36 -6.13 4.22 0.66
N VAL A 37 -5.66 5.19 -0.12
CA VAL A 37 -4.87 4.93 -1.33
C VAL A 37 -3.58 4.24 -0.95
N GLU A 38 -2.79 4.86 -0.06
CA GLU A 38 -1.50 4.33 0.38
C GLU A 38 -1.65 3.12 1.31
N LYS A 39 -2.61 3.19 2.26
CA LYS A 39 -2.78 2.14 3.27
C LYS A 39 -3.41 0.85 2.75
N PHE A 40 -4.19 0.90 1.66
CA PHE A 40 -5.00 -0.24 1.26
C PHE A 40 -5.05 -0.48 -0.25
N TRP A 41 -5.53 0.49 -1.04
CA TRP A 41 -5.82 0.24 -2.45
C TRP A 41 -4.58 -0.01 -3.31
N LEU A 42 -3.51 0.74 -3.06
CA LEU A 42 -2.26 0.57 -3.78
C LEU A 42 -1.56 -0.75 -3.42
N PRO A 43 -1.39 -1.11 -2.12
CA PRO A 43 -0.89 -2.43 -1.74
C PRO A 43 -1.71 -3.59 -2.32
N GLU A 44 -3.04 -3.49 -2.28
CA GLU A 44 -3.94 -4.54 -2.78
C GLU A 44 -3.85 -4.68 -4.31
N ALA A 45 -3.78 -3.57 -5.04
CA ALA A 45 -3.58 -3.56 -6.48
C ALA A 45 -2.28 -4.27 -6.87
N TRP A 46 -1.17 -3.95 -6.20
CA TRP A 46 0.12 -4.60 -6.42
C TRP A 46 0.13 -6.08 -6.03
N ASP A 47 -0.62 -6.47 -5.00
CA ASP A 47 -0.73 -7.86 -4.56
C ASP A 47 -1.48 -8.73 -5.58
N ILE A 48 -2.57 -8.21 -6.14
CA ILE A 48 -3.42 -8.95 -7.08
C ILE A 48 -2.87 -8.93 -8.51
N LEU A 49 -2.36 -7.78 -8.95
CA LEU A 49 -2.08 -7.50 -10.37
C LEU A 49 -0.59 -7.27 -10.67
N GLY A 50 0.25 -7.20 -9.64
CA GLY A 50 1.66 -6.89 -9.81
C GLY A 50 1.86 -5.47 -10.33
N THR A 51 2.81 -5.31 -11.25
CA THR A 51 3.14 -4.00 -11.83
C THR A 51 2.33 -3.77 -13.10
N ILE A 52 1.38 -2.85 -13.03
CA ILE A 52 0.58 -2.36 -14.15
C ILE A 52 0.44 -0.84 -14.06
N PRO A 53 0.05 -0.15 -15.15
CA PRO A 53 -0.30 1.27 -15.12
C PRO A 53 -1.34 1.61 -14.04
N ILE A 54 -1.03 2.59 -13.19
CA ILE A 54 -1.95 3.12 -12.16
C ILE A 54 -1.98 4.64 -12.27
N VAL A 55 -3.18 5.22 -12.22
CA VAL A 55 -3.40 6.67 -12.15
C VAL A 55 -4.25 6.99 -10.92
N PHE A 56 -3.81 7.97 -10.13
CA PHE A 56 -4.60 8.51 -9.02
C PHE A 56 -5.50 9.63 -9.51
N VAL A 57 -6.75 9.62 -9.04
CA VAL A 57 -7.73 10.65 -9.38
C VAL A 57 -8.29 11.27 -8.10
N GLY A 58 -7.90 12.50 -7.81
CA GLY A 58 -8.53 13.31 -6.76
C GLY A 58 -9.82 13.91 -7.30
N ASN A 59 -10.96 13.27 -7.04
CA ASN A 59 -12.26 13.69 -7.54
C ASN A 59 -12.95 14.67 -6.58
N LYS A 60 -13.99 15.35 -7.08
CA LYS A 60 -14.79 16.38 -6.39
C LYS A 60 -14.01 17.65 -6.07
N THR A 61 -13.19 18.11 -7.02
CA THR A 61 -12.51 19.42 -6.93
C THR A 61 -13.48 20.59 -6.79
N ASP A 62 -14.75 20.44 -7.17
CA ASP A 62 -15.80 21.44 -6.91
C ASP A 62 -16.10 21.65 -5.42
N LEU A 63 -15.76 20.67 -4.57
CA LEU A 63 -15.90 20.75 -3.12
C LEU A 63 -14.57 21.04 -2.40
N ALA A 64 -13.44 20.75 -3.05
CA ALA A 64 -12.11 20.93 -2.51
C ALA A 64 -11.44 22.18 -3.10
N GLY A 65 -11.29 23.21 -2.28
CA GLY A 65 -10.63 24.47 -2.65
C GLY A 65 -9.18 24.31 -3.12
N PRO A 66 -8.54 25.40 -3.58
CA PRO A 66 -7.15 25.38 -4.04
C PRO A 66 -6.17 24.85 -2.97
N ASP A 67 -6.31 25.30 -1.72
CA ASP A 67 -5.43 24.98 -0.59
C ASP A 67 -5.86 23.73 0.18
N SER A 68 -6.46 22.77 -0.51
CA SER A 68 -6.98 21.55 0.10
C SER A 68 -5.84 20.63 0.53
N THR A 69 -5.77 20.34 1.83
CA THR A 69 -4.77 19.42 2.41
C THR A 69 -4.83 18.02 1.81
N THR A 70 -6.02 17.55 1.40
CA THR A 70 -6.19 16.25 0.74
C THR A 70 -5.59 16.21 -0.66
N LYS A 71 -5.58 17.34 -1.39
CA LYS A 71 -4.85 17.45 -2.66
C LYS A 71 -3.36 17.34 -2.43
N GLU A 72 -2.83 18.07 -1.45
CA GLU A 72 -1.40 18.01 -1.10
C GLU A 72 -0.97 16.60 -0.69
N GLN A 73 -1.77 15.93 0.15
CA GLN A 73 -1.52 14.56 0.57
C GLN A 73 -1.50 13.59 -0.62
N LEU A 74 -2.49 13.67 -1.52
CA LEU A 74 -2.53 12.80 -2.69
C LEU A 74 -1.35 13.06 -3.64
N THR A 75 -0.96 14.32 -3.82
CA THR A 75 0.24 14.67 -4.59
C THR A 75 1.50 14.06 -3.98
N LYS A 76 1.68 14.12 -2.65
CA LYS A 76 2.82 13.49 -1.98
C LYS A 76 2.85 11.98 -2.19
N ILE A 77 1.70 11.31 -2.11
CA ILE A 77 1.59 9.86 -2.39
C ILE A 77 1.96 9.59 -3.86
N ALA A 78 1.49 10.41 -4.79
CA ALA A 78 1.79 10.34 -6.22
C ALA A 78 3.29 10.49 -6.50
N GLU A 79 3.94 11.50 -5.91
CA GLU A 79 5.38 11.75 -6.03
C GLU A 79 6.20 10.58 -5.47
N LYS A 80 5.86 10.11 -4.25
CA LYS A 80 6.51 8.97 -3.59
C LYS A 80 6.45 7.68 -4.41
N THR A 81 5.33 7.47 -5.10
CA THR A 81 5.07 6.26 -5.90
C THR A 81 5.39 6.45 -7.39
N GLU A 82 5.84 7.65 -7.77
CA GLU A 82 6.04 8.12 -9.15
C GLU A 82 4.82 7.92 -10.07
N MET A 83 3.62 7.86 -9.49
CA MET A 83 2.38 7.65 -10.23
C MET A 83 1.75 8.98 -10.65
N PRO A 84 1.11 9.06 -11.83
CA PRO A 84 0.36 10.25 -12.22
C PRO A 84 -0.82 10.51 -11.30
N VAL A 85 -1.04 11.78 -10.96
CA VAL A 85 -2.23 12.27 -10.25
C VAL A 85 -2.99 13.28 -11.11
N ILE A 86 -4.30 13.12 -11.17
CA ILE A 86 -5.20 14.01 -11.90
C ILE A 86 -6.32 14.46 -10.97
N PHE A 87 -6.52 15.77 -10.88
CA PHE A 87 -7.60 16.36 -10.08
C PHE A 87 -8.82 16.62 -10.97
N SER A 88 -9.96 16.04 -10.63
CA SER A 88 -11.16 16.07 -11.47
C SER A 88 -12.43 16.43 -10.69
N SER A 89 -13.45 16.84 -11.42
CA SER A 89 -14.83 16.87 -10.92
C SER A 89 -15.73 16.19 -11.93
N ALA A 90 -16.18 14.98 -11.60
CA ALA A 90 -17.18 14.28 -12.42
C ALA A 90 -18.51 15.05 -12.50
N LYS A 91 -18.82 15.90 -11.51
CA LYS A 91 -20.05 16.72 -11.48
C LYS A 91 -20.01 17.85 -12.51
N VAL A 92 -18.85 18.47 -12.69
CA VAL A 92 -18.66 19.61 -13.59
C VAL A 92 -18.04 19.19 -14.93
N GLY A 93 -17.52 17.96 -15.01
CA GLY A 93 -16.85 17.42 -16.21
C GLY A 93 -15.38 17.79 -16.32
N THR A 94 -14.79 18.43 -15.31
CA THR A 94 -13.39 18.88 -15.34
C THR A 94 -12.42 17.69 -15.26
N SER A 95 -11.52 17.58 -16.24
CA SER A 95 -10.39 16.64 -16.29
C SER A 95 -10.71 15.16 -16.10
N VAL A 96 -11.96 14.77 -16.38
CA VAL A 96 -12.37 13.35 -16.43
C VAL A 96 -11.74 12.68 -17.66
N GLU A 97 -11.80 13.34 -18.82
CA GLU A 97 -11.19 12.84 -20.06
C GLU A 97 -9.68 12.69 -19.94
N ASP A 98 -9.01 13.64 -19.27
CA ASP A 98 -7.57 13.61 -19.03
C ASP A 98 -7.16 12.35 -18.25
N ALA A 99 -7.96 11.96 -17.24
CA ALA A 99 -7.71 10.76 -16.45
C ALA A 99 -7.77 9.48 -17.29
N PHE A 100 -8.81 9.34 -18.12
CA PHE A 100 -8.96 8.19 -19.01
C PHE A 100 -7.93 8.16 -20.13
N ARG A 101 -7.58 9.33 -20.69
CA ARG A 101 -6.53 9.46 -21.70
C ARG A 101 -5.19 9.03 -21.12
N LYS A 102 -4.83 9.52 -19.93
CA LYS A 102 -3.54 9.21 -19.30
C LYS A 102 -3.34 7.72 -19.06
N ILE A 103 -4.35 7.03 -18.50
CA ILE A 103 -4.24 5.58 -18.30
C ILE A 103 -4.21 4.83 -19.64
N GLY A 104 -4.98 5.29 -20.65
CA GLY A 104 -4.94 4.74 -22.01
C GLY A 104 -3.55 4.82 -22.64
N ASP A 105 -2.92 6.00 -22.56
CA ASP A 105 -1.59 6.25 -23.09
C ASP A 105 -0.55 5.35 -22.41
N MET A 106 -0.60 5.22 -21.07
CA MET A 106 0.31 4.35 -20.31
C MET A 106 0.15 2.86 -20.67
N MET A 107 -1.08 2.40 -20.88
CA MET A 107 -1.34 1.01 -21.31
C MET A 107 -0.77 0.72 -22.70
N ILE A 108 -0.75 1.72 -23.60
CA ILE A 108 -0.22 1.57 -24.97
C ILE A 108 1.31 1.69 -24.98
N SER A 109 1.89 2.63 -24.23
CA SER A 109 3.33 2.86 -24.20
C SER A 109 4.08 1.79 -23.41
N GLY A 110 3.40 1.06 -22.53
CA GLY A 110 4.05 0.16 -21.58
C GLY A 110 4.82 0.91 -20.49
N GLU A 111 4.58 2.22 -20.33
CA GLU A 111 5.15 3.01 -19.24
C GLU A 111 4.40 2.71 -17.95
N TYR A 112 4.99 1.85 -17.12
CA TYR A 112 4.55 1.63 -15.75
C TYR A 112 5.73 1.74 -14.81
N VAL A 113 5.48 2.30 -13.63
CA VAL A 113 6.49 2.42 -12.58
C VAL A 113 6.61 1.07 -11.89
N GLU A 114 7.82 0.52 -11.85
CA GLU A 114 8.10 -0.68 -11.06
C GLU A 114 7.78 -0.48 -9.58
N LYS A 115 7.43 -1.56 -8.87
CA LYS A 115 7.04 -1.53 -7.47
C LYS A 115 8.13 -0.91 -6.58
N LYS A 116 8.07 0.39 -6.31
CA LYS A 116 8.82 1.02 -5.23
C LYS A 116 8.19 0.62 -3.90
N ALA A 117 9.04 0.20 -2.95
CA ALA A 117 8.57 -0.03 -1.60
C ALA A 117 8.05 1.32 -1.06
N LEU A 118 6.91 1.30 -0.38
CA LEU A 118 6.38 2.48 0.31
C LEU A 118 7.28 2.90 1.50
N PHE A 119 8.35 2.16 1.77
CA PHE A 119 9.37 2.52 2.74
C PHE A 119 10.51 3.27 2.04
N GLU A 120 10.54 4.60 2.15
CA GLU A 120 11.67 5.39 1.68
C GLU A 120 12.75 5.44 2.76
N GLY A 121 13.58 4.41 2.82
CA GLY A 121 14.87 4.39 3.54
C GLY A 121 14.89 5.22 4.82
N GLY A 122 14.17 4.75 5.84
CA GLY A 122 14.16 5.29 7.19
C GLY A 122 15.20 4.61 8.10
N SER A 123 15.18 4.96 9.39
CA SER A 123 15.96 4.23 10.40
C SER A 123 15.42 2.81 10.60
N LEU A 124 16.24 1.93 11.17
CA LEU A 124 15.78 0.59 11.57
C LEU A 124 14.62 0.59 12.56
N ALA A 125 14.46 1.66 13.36
CA ALA A 125 13.31 1.81 14.25
C ALA A 125 12.00 2.04 13.46
N GLN A 126 12.05 2.83 12.39
CA GLN A 126 10.90 3.00 11.51
C GLN A 126 10.57 1.70 10.77
N ALA A 127 11.58 0.93 10.36
CA ALA A 127 11.35 -0.40 9.77
C ALA A 127 10.67 -1.34 10.76
N VAL A 128 11.01 -1.28 12.06
CA VAL A 128 10.31 -2.03 13.12
C VAL A 128 8.83 -1.67 13.16
N ASP A 129 8.50 -0.38 13.23
CA ASP A 129 7.11 0.08 13.33
C ASP A 129 6.28 -0.37 12.11
N GLU A 130 6.85 -0.27 10.91
CA GLU A 130 6.21 -0.70 9.67
C GLU A 130 6.02 -2.23 9.61
N ILE A 131 7.00 -3.01 10.06
CA ILE A 131 6.90 -4.48 10.13
C ILE A 131 5.78 -4.90 11.10
N VAL A 132 5.72 -4.26 12.27
CA VAL A 132 4.71 -4.53 13.29
C VAL A 132 3.32 -4.16 12.75
N SER A 133 3.20 -3.00 12.11
CA SER A 133 1.95 -2.54 11.50
C SER A 133 1.48 -3.50 10.40
N ASP A 134 2.36 -3.88 9.47
CA ASP A 134 2.04 -4.82 8.39
C ASP A 134 1.61 -6.19 8.93
N PHE A 135 2.32 -6.74 9.94
CA PHE A 135 1.92 -8.02 10.55
C PHE A 135 0.55 -7.94 11.23
N CYS A 136 0.29 -6.88 12.01
CA CYS A 136 -0.99 -6.69 12.68
C CYS A 136 -2.15 -6.55 11.69
N GLU A 137 -1.94 -5.87 10.56
CA GLU A 137 -2.96 -5.74 9.51
C GLU A 137 -3.23 -7.07 8.81
N GLN A 138 -2.19 -7.85 8.48
CA GLN A 138 -2.34 -9.16 7.84
C GLN A 138 -3.05 -10.16 8.77
N TYR A 139 -2.74 -10.13 10.07
CA TYR A 139 -3.36 -11.00 11.07
C TYR A 139 -4.83 -10.66 11.33
N GLY A 140 -5.20 -9.38 11.28
CA GLY A 140 -6.57 -8.88 11.44
C GLY A 140 -7.03 -8.67 12.89
N ASP A 141 -6.63 -9.53 13.83
CA ASP A 141 -6.84 -9.32 15.27
C ASP A 141 -5.60 -8.66 15.90
N THR A 142 -5.67 -7.34 16.08
CA THR A 142 -4.53 -6.55 16.57
C THR A 142 -4.07 -6.97 17.97
N GLY A 143 -4.97 -7.34 18.87
CA GLY A 143 -4.60 -7.72 20.24
C GLY A 143 -3.75 -8.98 20.24
N ARG A 144 -4.21 -10.01 19.51
CA ARG A 144 -3.50 -11.28 19.39
C ARG A 144 -2.24 -11.16 18.52
N ALA A 145 -2.27 -10.32 17.49
CA ALA A 145 -1.10 -10.05 16.67
C ALA A 145 0.03 -9.41 17.49
N MET A 146 -0.29 -8.45 18.35
CA MET A 146 0.70 -7.82 19.23
C MET A 146 1.34 -8.80 20.22
N GLU A 147 0.56 -9.75 20.77
CA GLU A 147 1.14 -10.81 21.63
C GLU A 147 2.15 -11.68 20.88
N ILE A 148 1.89 -11.98 19.60
CA ILE A 148 2.80 -12.75 18.74
C ILE A 148 4.05 -11.94 18.42
N VAL A 149 3.88 -10.67 18.04
CA VAL A 149 4.98 -9.75 17.78
C VAL A 149 5.89 -9.65 19.00
N ASP A 150 5.35 -9.39 20.18
CA ASP A 150 6.13 -9.28 21.42
C ASP A 150 6.91 -10.56 21.72
N ARG A 151 6.27 -11.72 21.57
CA ARG A 151 6.90 -13.04 21.78
C ARG A 151 8.04 -13.27 20.81
N ASP A 152 7.82 -13.03 19.52
CA ASP A 152 8.78 -13.38 18.46
C ASP A 152 9.92 -12.36 18.38
N PHE A 153 9.65 -11.07 18.63
CA PHE A 153 10.69 -10.04 18.78
C PHE A 153 11.57 -10.32 19.99
N SER A 154 10.97 -10.72 21.12
CA SER A 154 11.71 -11.13 22.31
C SER A 154 12.59 -12.35 22.04
N LYS A 155 12.04 -13.35 21.34
CA LYS A 155 12.77 -14.57 20.93
C LYS A 155 13.95 -14.25 20.00
N ALA A 156 13.77 -13.30 19.08
CA ALA A 156 14.80 -12.81 18.18
C ALA A 156 15.77 -11.80 18.83
N LYS A 157 15.55 -11.42 20.10
CA LYS A 157 16.32 -10.43 20.86
C LYS A 157 16.37 -9.05 20.19
N VAL A 158 15.25 -8.63 19.61
CA VAL A 158 15.13 -7.29 19.01
C VAL A 158 15.14 -6.25 20.13
N ASN A 159 16.10 -5.31 20.07
CA ASN A 159 16.09 -4.13 20.91
C ASN A 159 15.31 -3.02 20.20
N ILE A 160 14.09 -2.73 20.63
CA ILE A 160 13.22 -1.73 19.98
C ILE A 160 13.85 -0.32 19.99
N GLN A 161 14.63 0.02 21.02
CA GLN A 161 15.29 1.33 21.12
C GLN A 161 16.51 1.43 20.20
N LYS A 162 17.13 0.29 19.87
CA LYS A 162 18.32 0.23 19.00
C LYS A 162 18.33 -1.08 18.21
N PRO A 163 17.46 -1.21 17.21
CA PRO A 163 17.31 -2.46 16.47
C PRO A 163 18.54 -2.73 15.61
N SER A 164 18.83 -4.01 15.36
CA SER A 164 19.87 -4.45 14.43
C SER A 164 19.26 -5.29 13.30
N LYS A 165 19.82 -5.17 12.08
CA LYS A 165 19.34 -5.92 10.91
C LYS A 165 19.22 -7.42 11.19
N ASP A 166 20.24 -8.03 11.81
CA ASP A 166 20.25 -9.47 12.12
C ASP A 166 19.09 -9.89 13.04
N SER A 167 18.81 -9.11 14.09
CA SER A 167 17.69 -9.41 15.01
C SER A 167 16.34 -9.27 14.32
N LEU A 168 16.19 -8.28 13.45
CA LEU A 168 14.95 -8.07 12.68
C LEU A 168 14.74 -9.15 11.64
N LEU A 169 15.81 -9.56 10.93
CA LEU A 169 15.76 -10.66 9.99
C LEU A 169 15.33 -11.97 10.67
N MET A 170 15.82 -12.22 11.89
CA MET A 170 15.36 -13.37 12.67
C MET A 170 13.90 -13.24 13.13
N ALA A 171 13.47 -12.02 13.50
CA ALA A 171 12.08 -11.78 13.89
C ALA A 171 11.11 -12.03 12.73
N ILE A 172 11.42 -11.57 11.51
CA ILE A 172 10.55 -11.80 10.34
C ILE A 172 10.45 -13.29 9.97
N GLU A 173 11.49 -14.09 10.22
CA GLU A 173 11.42 -15.55 10.04
C GLU A 173 10.38 -16.17 10.99
N TYR A 174 10.40 -15.78 12.26
CA TYR A 174 9.41 -16.26 13.24
C TYR A 174 7.99 -15.82 12.92
N LEU A 175 7.79 -14.55 12.54
CA LEU A 175 6.48 -14.06 12.10
C LEU A 175 5.99 -14.81 10.85
N SER A 176 6.87 -15.07 9.89
CA SER A 176 6.56 -15.80 8.67
C SER A 176 6.15 -17.25 8.97
N ASP A 177 6.80 -17.92 9.92
CA ASP A 177 6.37 -19.25 10.36
C ASP A 177 4.94 -19.22 10.92
N VAL A 178 4.58 -18.20 11.70
CA VAL A 178 3.20 -18.02 12.20
C VAL A 178 2.22 -17.75 11.06
N GLU A 179 2.56 -16.84 10.15
CA GLU A 179 1.71 -16.52 9.00
C GLU A 179 1.52 -17.70 8.05
N ARG A 180 2.50 -18.61 7.95
CA ARG A 180 2.41 -19.80 7.11
C ARG A 180 1.27 -20.70 7.59
N ASP A 181 1.07 -20.81 8.90
CA ASP A 181 0.00 -21.61 9.48
C ASP A 181 -1.40 -20.98 9.28
N ILE A 182 -1.45 -19.65 9.10
CA ILE A 182 -2.71 -18.89 9.03
C ILE A 182 -3.13 -18.62 7.57
N HIS A 183 -2.20 -18.14 6.75
CA HIS A 183 -2.44 -17.66 5.39
C HIS A 183 -1.89 -18.60 4.32
N GLY A 184 -1.12 -19.63 4.71
CA GLY A 184 -0.46 -20.55 3.79
C GLY A 184 0.93 -20.05 3.36
N ARG A 185 1.68 -20.97 2.74
CA ARG A 185 3.10 -20.77 2.40
C ARG A 185 3.34 -19.58 1.48
N ASP A 186 2.60 -19.49 0.37
CA ASP A 186 2.87 -18.48 -0.65
C ASP A 186 2.65 -17.05 -0.13
N VAL A 187 1.58 -16.84 0.65
CA VAL A 187 1.28 -15.53 1.26
C VAL A 187 2.33 -15.14 2.30
N SER A 188 2.72 -16.10 3.14
CA SER A 188 3.75 -15.88 4.16
C SER A 188 5.10 -15.49 3.55
N GLU A 189 5.54 -16.15 2.48
CA GLU A 189 6.79 -15.81 1.79
C GLU A 189 6.74 -14.40 1.16
N VAL A 190 5.60 -14.00 0.59
CA VAL A 190 5.41 -12.65 0.04
C VAL A 190 5.49 -11.58 1.14
N ASN A 191 4.84 -11.81 2.29
CA ASN A 191 4.88 -10.89 3.44
C ASN A 191 6.31 -10.79 4.00
N LYS A 192 6.99 -11.93 4.13
CA LYS A 192 8.38 -12.00 4.57
C LYS A 192 9.32 -11.22 3.65
N LEU A 193 9.25 -11.43 2.33
CA LEU A 193 10.07 -10.71 1.35
C LEU A 193 9.83 -9.19 1.39
N ARG A 194 8.58 -8.79 1.58
CA ARG A 194 8.20 -7.38 1.72
C ARG A 194 8.86 -6.74 2.94
N ARG A 195 8.79 -7.39 4.10
CA ARG A 195 9.40 -6.93 5.36
C ARG A 195 10.92 -6.98 5.32
N TRP A 196 11.49 -7.99 4.65
CA TRP A 196 12.93 -8.07 4.39
C TRP A 196 13.43 -6.82 3.65
N LYS A 197 12.71 -6.39 2.62
CA LYS A 197 13.06 -5.20 1.83
C LYS A 197 13.05 -3.92 2.68
N MET A 198 12.11 -3.78 3.63
CA MET A 198 12.08 -2.67 4.59
C MET A 198 13.36 -2.62 5.46
N ILE A 199 13.87 -3.78 5.88
CA ILE A 199 15.11 -3.87 6.67
C ILE A 199 16.35 -3.57 5.82
N ASP A 200 16.36 -4.07 4.58
CA ASP A 200 17.46 -3.87 3.64
C ASP A 200 17.63 -2.38 3.31
N GLU A 201 16.54 -1.69 2.99
CA GLU A 201 16.50 -0.27 2.64
C GLU A 201 16.69 0.68 3.83
N ALA A 202 16.57 0.18 5.08
CA ALA A 202 16.79 0.97 6.28
C ALA A 202 18.27 1.38 6.47
N LYS A 203 18.46 2.64 6.86
CA LYS A 203 19.76 3.30 7.08
C LYS A 203 20.22 3.24 8.54
#